data_AF-A0A3M0C3Q4-F1
#
_entry.id   AF-A0A3M0C3Q4-F1
#
_cell.length_a   1.000
_cell.length_b   1.000
_cell.length_c   1.000
_cell.angle_alpha   90.00
_cell.angle_beta   90.00
_cell.angle_gamma   90.00
#
_symmetry.space_group_name_H-M   'P 1'
#
loop_
_entity.id
_entity.type
_entity.pdbx_description
1 polymer ?
#
loop_
_entity_poly.entity_id
_entity_poly.type
_entity_poly.pdbx_seq_one_letter_code
_entity_poly.pdbx_strand_id
1 'polypeptide(L)'
;MPMICCSKSRWVKSMSAAMAIAGIAGALIMGPGTTALAQGQSGQQVQTGQPRPTTGQAGANGNAGGASFWAEQNIMVVARSGAGLAGAARYCVLDEDMVDEFITKTEGRIAALARDEFEKVVARLEFKNLLAATSATAPREGCDTFASRFSSIARALP
;
A
#
# COMPACT_ATOMS: atom_id res chain seq x y z
N MET A 1 -2.66 35.49 9.30
CA MET A 1 -3.14 35.01 10.62
C MET A 1 -2.98 33.50 10.64
N PRO A 2 -1.97 32.92 11.32
CA PRO A 2 -1.82 31.47 11.38
C PRO A 2 -2.78 30.88 12.42
N MET A 3 -3.67 29.99 11.97
CA MET A 3 -4.51 29.18 12.84
C MET A 3 -3.70 27.99 13.37
N ILE A 4 -3.56 27.97 14.69
CA ILE A 4 -3.04 26.86 15.50
C ILE A 4 -4.19 25.87 15.66
N CYS A 5 -4.14 24.71 15.01
CA CYS A 5 -5.09 23.63 15.23
C CYS A 5 -4.48 22.54 16.11
N CYS A 6 -4.85 22.59 17.39
CA CYS A 6 -5.10 21.47 18.31
C CYS A 6 -4.20 20.23 18.23
N SER A 7 -3.07 20.28 18.94
CA SER A 7 -2.45 19.08 19.51
C SER A 7 -3.30 18.60 20.69
N LYS A 8 -4.11 17.55 20.48
CA LYS A 8 -4.87 16.90 21.55
C LYS A 8 -4.13 15.65 21.98
N SER A 9 -3.19 15.85 22.90
CA SER A 9 -2.50 14.82 23.66
C SER A 9 -3.54 13.96 24.39
N ARG A 10 -3.80 12.74 23.90
CA ARG A 10 -4.55 11.74 24.67
C ARG A 10 -3.59 10.65 25.12
N TRP A 11 -3.30 10.72 26.41
CA TRP A 11 -2.68 9.69 27.22
C TRP A 11 -3.37 8.34 27.01
N VAL A 12 -2.62 7.34 26.57
CA VAL A 12 -2.95 5.94 26.88
C VAL A 12 -1.76 5.35 27.63
N LYS A 13 -1.99 5.19 28.92
CA LYS A 13 -1.13 4.49 29.87
C LYS A 13 -1.17 2.99 29.55
N SER A 14 0.02 2.40 29.45
CA SER A 14 0.40 1.11 30.07
C SER A 14 -0.26 -0.18 29.52
N MET A 15 0.54 -1.07 28.94
CA MET A 15 1.05 -2.32 29.57
C MET A 15 1.50 -3.34 28.51
N SER A 16 2.62 -4.02 28.81
CA SER A 16 3.09 -5.32 28.27
C SER A 16 3.65 -5.32 26.84
N ALA A 17 4.79 -5.94 26.52
CA ALA A 17 5.64 -6.86 27.24
C ALA A 17 7.09 -6.70 26.76
N ALA A 18 8.02 -6.74 27.70
CA ALA A 18 9.43 -6.97 27.43
C ALA A 18 9.59 -8.43 26.99
N MET A 19 9.92 -8.66 25.72
CA MET A 19 10.40 -9.95 25.24
C MET A 19 11.89 -9.83 25.00
N ALA A 20 12.64 -10.44 25.91
CA ALA A 20 14.08 -10.62 25.83
C ALA A 20 14.43 -11.40 24.55
N ILE A 21 15.26 -10.81 23.68
CA ILE A 21 15.99 -11.57 22.67
C ILE A 21 17.43 -11.68 23.17
N ALA A 22 17.69 -12.81 23.83
CA ALA A 22 19.01 -13.25 24.17
C ALA A 22 19.73 -13.75 22.90
N GLY A 23 20.92 -13.17 22.69
CA GLY A 23 22.10 -13.67 22.00
C GLY A 23 21.99 -14.77 20.95
N ILE A 24 22.47 -14.46 19.75
CA ILE A 24 23.42 -15.34 19.05
C ILE A 24 24.57 -14.46 18.52
N ALA A 25 25.69 -14.51 19.23
CA ALA A 25 27.01 -14.26 18.66
C ALA A 25 27.37 -15.48 17.81
N GLY A 26 27.80 -15.28 16.56
CA GLY A 26 28.13 -16.41 15.69
C GLY A 26 28.73 -16.03 14.36
N ALA A 27 30.06 -16.01 14.34
CA ALA A 27 30.95 -16.28 13.21
C ALA A 27 31.01 -15.27 12.05
N LEU A 28 32.07 -14.43 12.12
CA LEU A 28 32.83 -14.03 10.95
C LEU A 28 33.23 -15.27 10.13
N ILE A 29 32.92 -15.27 8.84
CA ILE A 29 33.67 -16.05 7.84
C ILE A 29 34.17 -15.05 6.79
N MET A 30 35.42 -14.62 6.97
CA MET A 30 36.24 -14.03 5.92
C MET A 30 36.68 -15.15 4.98
N GLY A 31 36.40 -15.00 3.69
CA GLY A 31 36.98 -15.81 2.62
C GLY A 31 37.47 -14.88 1.51
N PRO A 32 38.77 -14.92 1.13
CA PRO A 32 39.27 -14.25 -0.05
C PRO A 32 39.27 -15.21 -1.26
N GLY A 33 38.86 -14.71 -2.42
CA GLY A 33 38.97 -15.42 -3.71
C GLY A 33 38.41 -14.55 -4.83
N THR A 34 39.22 -13.65 -5.39
CA THR A 34 39.91 -13.78 -6.69
C THR A 34 38.98 -13.99 -7.90
N THR A 35 38.90 -12.91 -8.68
CA THR A 35 38.90 -12.84 -10.16
C THR A 35 37.88 -13.61 -10.98
N ALA A 36 37.06 -12.88 -11.73
CA ALA A 36 36.98 -13.06 -13.19
C ALA A 36 36.47 -11.77 -13.87
N LEU A 37 37.31 -11.22 -14.73
CA LEU A 37 36.96 -10.28 -15.79
C LEU A 37 35.95 -10.93 -16.75
N ALA A 38 34.89 -10.21 -17.09
CA ALA A 38 34.15 -10.43 -18.32
C ALA A 38 33.80 -9.06 -18.93
N GLN A 39 34.76 -8.51 -19.68
CA GLN A 39 34.49 -7.54 -20.74
C GLN A 39 33.75 -8.27 -21.85
N GLY A 40 32.50 -7.90 -22.12
CA GLY A 40 31.70 -8.53 -23.16
C GLY A 40 30.57 -7.62 -23.65
N GLN A 41 30.86 -6.95 -24.77
CA GLN A 41 29.90 -6.51 -25.80
C GLN A 41 28.93 -5.36 -25.48
N SER A 42 29.46 -4.16 -25.69
CA SER A 42 28.71 -3.01 -26.20
C SER A 42 28.08 -3.36 -27.55
N GLY A 43 26.76 -3.52 -27.58
CA GLY A 43 26.03 -3.81 -28.81
C GLY A 43 24.58 -4.18 -28.59
N GLN A 44 23.81 -3.37 -27.85
CA GLN A 44 22.36 -3.40 -28.00
C GLN A 44 21.84 -2.01 -28.30
N GLN A 45 21.19 -1.97 -29.46
CA GLN A 45 20.59 -0.82 -30.09
C GLN A 45 19.65 -0.11 -29.13
N VAL A 46 19.71 1.21 -29.17
CA VAL A 46 18.69 2.12 -28.67
C VAL A 46 17.43 1.86 -29.49
N GLN A 47 16.70 0.82 -29.10
CA GLN A 47 15.34 0.63 -29.55
C GLN A 47 14.52 1.56 -28.68
N THR A 48 14.13 2.68 -29.27
CA THR A 48 12.97 3.50 -28.86
C THR A 48 11.71 2.65 -29.00
N GLY A 49 11.67 1.55 -28.25
CA GLY A 49 10.51 0.72 -28.04
C GLY A 49 9.58 1.49 -27.13
N GLN A 50 8.34 1.62 -27.60
CA GLN A 50 7.20 2.16 -26.88
C GLN A 50 7.27 1.82 -25.38
N PRO A 51 6.85 2.75 -24.50
CA PRO A 51 6.77 2.47 -23.08
C PRO A 51 5.98 1.17 -22.88
N ARG A 52 6.67 0.13 -22.41
CA ARG A 52 6.06 -1.06 -21.84
C ARG A 52 4.98 -0.53 -20.89
N PRO A 53 3.69 -0.86 -21.08
CA PRO A 53 2.68 -0.47 -20.13
C PRO A 53 3.05 -1.16 -18.82
N THR A 54 3.66 -0.41 -17.92
CA THR A 54 3.77 -0.80 -16.54
C THR A 54 2.34 -0.84 -16.04
N THR A 55 1.78 -2.04 -15.94
CA THR A 55 0.53 -2.33 -15.21
C THR A 55 0.68 -2.09 -13.69
N GLY A 56 1.63 -1.24 -13.31
CA GLY A 56 1.78 -0.56 -12.02
C GLY A 56 1.50 0.94 -12.15
N GLN A 57 0.68 1.38 -13.11
CA GLN A 57 -0.04 2.63 -12.95
C GLN A 57 -1.05 2.45 -11.80
N ALA A 58 -0.54 2.56 -10.57
CA ALA A 58 -1.22 3.30 -9.52
C ALA A 58 -1.27 4.78 -9.96
N GLY A 59 -1.87 5.02 -11.12
CA GLY A 59 -2.14 6.31 -11.68
C GLY A 59 -3.39 6.80 -10.97
N ALA A 60 -3.15 7.54 -9.89
CA ALA A 60 -4.13 8.47 -9.35
C ALA A 60 -4.45 9.52 -10.43
N ASN A 61 -5.21 9.16 -11.46
CA ASN A 61 -5.78 10.12 -12.39
C ASN A 61 -7.05 10.66 -11.74
N GLY A 62 -6.86 11.70 -10.93
CA GLY A 62 -7.94 12.37 -10.22
C GLY A 62 -8.82 13.13 -11.19
N ASN A 63 -9.98 12.57 -11.56
CA ASN A 63 -11.23 13.35 -11.62
C ASN A 63 -12.52 12.57 -11.99
N ALA A 64 -12.48 11.25 -12.25
CA ALA A 64 -13.70 10.51 -12.62
C ALA A 64 -13.87 9.13 -11.92
N GLY A 65 -13.02 8.81 -10.95
CA GLY A 65 -12.70 7.42 -10.59
C GLY A 65 -13.56 6.72 -9.53
N GLY A 66 -14.52 7.39 -8.90
CA GLY A 66 -15.26 6.78 -7.77
C GLY A 66 -16.09 5.57 -8.19
N ALA A 67 -16.76 5.63 -9.35
CA ALA A 67 -17.60 4.55 -9.86
C ALA A 67 -16.82 3.50 -10.66
N SER A 68 -15.79 3.91 -11.41
CA SER A 68 -14.99 3.00 -12.24
C SER A 68 -14.04 2.13 -11.43
N PHE A 69 -13.64 2.57 -10.23
CA PHE A 69 -12.86 1.75 -9.30
C PHE A 69 -13.57 0.43 -8.94
N TRP A 70 -14.90 0.45 -8.80
CA TRP A 70 -15.69 -0.72 -8.40
C TRP A 70 -16.22 -1.57 -9.56
N ALA A 71 -16.16 -1.03 -10.78
CA ALA A 71 -16.49 -1.77 -12.00
C ALA A 71 -15.43 -2.83 -12.34
N GLU A 72 -14.23 -2.71 -11.76
CA GLU A 72 -13.15 -3.66 -11.93
C GLU A 72 -13.50 -5.01 -11.27
N GLN A 73 -13.53 -6.08 -12.07
CA GLN A 73 -13.85 -7.43 -11.59
C GLN A 73 -12.60 -8.23 -11.17
N ASN A 74 -11.40 -7.67 -11.36
CA ASN A 74 -10.15 -8.35 -11.01
C ASN A 74 -9.86 -8.19 -9.51
N ILE A 75 -9.92 -9.30 -8.78
CA ILE A 75 -9.70 -9.36 -7.32
C ILE A 75 -8.36 -8.74 -6.90
N MET A 76 -7.29 -8.97 -7.66
CA MET A 76 -5.95 -8.44 -7.34
C MET A 76 -5.89 -6.92 -7.54
N VAL A 77 -6.61 -6.39 -8.53
CA VAL A 77 -6.69 -4.94 -8.73
C VAL A 77 -7.46 -4.30 -7.58
N VAL A 78 -8.57 -4.89 -7.13
CA VAL A 78 -9.33 -4.41 -5.97
C VAL A 78 -8.49 -4.47 -4.69
N ALA A 79 -7.76 -5.56 -4.45
CA ALA A 79 -6.88 -5.70 -3.29
C ALA A 79 -5.78 -4.63 -3.27
N ARG A 80 -5.07 -4.42 -4.38
CA ARG A 80 -3.97 -3.45 -4.43
C ARG A 80 -4.45 -2.01 -4.31
N SER A 81 -5.49 -1.69 -5.07
CA SER A 81 -6.01 -0.33 -5.14
C SER A 81 -6.71 0.07 -3.84
N GLY A 82 -7.47 -0.85 -3.22
CA GLY A 82 -8.09 -0.65 -1.92
C GLY A 82 -7.05 -0.51 -0.80
N ALA A 83 -6.02 -1.34 -0.78
CA ALA A 83 -4.91 -1.23 0.18
C ALA A 83 -4.15 0.10 0.04
N GLY A 84 -3.94 0.56 -1.19
CA GLY A 84 -3.34 1.87 -1.47
C GLY A 84 -4.14 3.02 -0.87
N LEU A 85 -5.46 3.03 -1.09
CA LEU A 85 -6.34 4.06 -0.54
C LEU A 85 -6.42 4.01 0.99
N ALA A 86 -6.63 2.83 1.56
CA ALA A 86 -6.73 2.66 3.02
C ALA A 86 -5.42 3.02 3.73
N GLY A 87 -4.26 2.64 3.18
CA GLY A 87 -2.98 2.99 3.78
C GLY A 87 -2.68 4.48 3.68
N ALA A 88 -2.94 5.13 2.54
CA ALA A 88 -2.81 6.58 2.42
C ALA A 88 -3.76 7.32 3.39
N ALA A 89 -4.96 6.79 3.64
CA ALA A 89 -5.88 7.33 4.63
C ALA A 89 -5.35 7.22 6.06
N ARG A 90 -4.73 6.08 6.41
CA ARG A 90 -4.04 5.91 7.71
C ARG A 90 -2.86 6.86 7.85
N TYR A 91 -2.06 7.03 6.81
CA TYR A 91 -0.94 7.97 6.82
C TYR A 91 -1.41 9.39 7.13
N CYS A 92 -2.50 9.83 6.49
CA CYS A 92 -3.08 11.15 6.68
C CYS A 92 -3.90 11.31 7.97
N VAL A 93 -3.96 10.29 8.83
CA VAL A 93 -4.71 10.29 10.10
C VAL A 93 -6.16 10.74 9.89
N LEU A 94 -6.80 10.19 8.85
CA LEU A 94 -8.24 10.37 8.65
C LEU A 94 -9.02 9.67 9.76
N ASP A 95 -10.33 9.95 9.82
CA ASP A 95 -11.25 9.34 10.77
C ASP A 95 -11.10 7.81 10.78
N GLU A 96 -10.67 7.25 11.93
CA GLU A 96 -10.30 5.84 12.05
C GLU A 96 -11.50 4.92 11.78
N ASP A 97 -12.71 5.32 12.20
CA ASP A 97 -13.93 4.56 11.97
C ASP A 97 -14.24 4.47 10.47
N MET A 98 -14.08 5.58 9.73
CA MET A 98 -14.27 5.60 8.27
C MET A 98 -13.23 4.74 7.54
N VAL A 99 -11.98 4.75 8.01
CA VAL A 99 -10.90 3.93 7.41
C VAL A 99 -11.13 2.45 7.67
N ASP A 100 -11.49 2.07 8.89
CA ASP A 100 -11.73 0.67 9.25
C ASP A 100 -13.01 0.13 8.58
N GLU A 101 -14.06 0.96 8.40
CA GLU A 101 -15.23 0.62 7.60
C GLU A 101 -14.83 0.36 6.14
N PHE A 102 -14.02 1.23 5.54
CA PHE A 102 -13.51 1.07 4.18
C PHE A 102 -12.69 -0.22 4.01
N ILE A 103 -11.83 -0.54 4.98
CA ILE A 103 -11.03 -1.77 4.99
C ILE A 103 -11.96 -2.99 5.03
N THR A 104 -12.94 -2.99 5.93
CA THR A 104 -13.90 -4.09 6.09
C THR A 104 -14.71 -4.33 4.82
N LYS A 105 -15.22 -3.27 4.21
CA LYS A 105 -15.95 -3.33 2.94
C LYS A 105 -15.07 -3.85 1.80
N THR A 106 -13.82 -3.41 1.73
CA THR A 106 -12.85 -3.89 0.74
C THR A 106 -12.55 -5.38 0.92
N GLU A 107 -12.30 -5.85 2.15
CA GLU A 107 -12.08 -7.27 2.44
C GLU A 107 -13.32 -8.14 2.11
N GLY A 108 -14.52 -7.60 2.35
CA GLY A 108 -15.78 -8.21 1.93
C GLY A 108 -15.88 -8.34 0.40
N ARG A 109 -15.49 -7.31 -0.34
CA ARG A 109 -15.46 -7.33 -1.81
C ARG A 109 -14.44 -8.32 -2.36
N ILE A 110 -13.24 -8.39 -1.77
CA ILE A 110 -12.23 -9.41 -2.11
C ILE A 110 -12.82 -10.80 -1.93
N ALA A 111 -13.51 -11.06 -0.82
CA ALA A 111 -14.14 -12.36 -0.58
C ALA A 111 -15.27 -12.65 -1.58
N ALA A 112 -16.05 -11.64 -1.99
CA ALA A 112 -17.14 -11.80 -2.95
C ALA A 112 -16.67 -12.02 -4.40
N LEU A 113 -15.48 -11.52 -4.76
CA LEU A 113 -14.92 -11.68 -6.11
C LEU A 113 -14.06 -12.93 -6.27
N ALA A 114 -13.60 -13.53 -5.17
CA ALA A 114 -12.76 -14.72 -5.21
C ALA A 114 -13.52 -15.93 -5.77
N ARG A 115 -12.87 -16.66 -6.68
CA ARG A 115 -13.43 -17.90 -7.25
C ARG A 115 -13.19 -19.11 -6.36
N ASP A 116 -12.10 -19.08 -5.62
CA ASP A 116 -11.68 -20.13 -4.71
C ASP A 116 -11.02 -19.57 -3.44
N GLU A 117 -10.83 -20.43 -2.44
CA GLU A 117 -10.25 -20.07 -1.15
C GLU A 117 -8.79 -19.64 -1.26
N PHE A 118 -8.02 -20.21 -2.20
CA PHE A 118 -6.62 -19.87 -2.38
C PHE A 118 -6.48 -18.45 -2.92
N GLU A 119 -7.24 -18.09 -3.96
CA GLU A 119 -7.29 -16.74 -4.53
C GLU A 119 -7.71 -15.70 -3.48
N LYS A 120 -8.72 -16.02 -2.66
CA LYS A 120 -9.14 -15.16 -1.53
C LYS A 120 -8.01 -14.90 -0.54
N VAL A 121 -7.28 -15.95 -0.15
CA VAL A 121 -6.17 -15.84 0.81
C VAL A 121 -5.03 -15.03 0.23
N VAL A 122 -4.64 -15.28 -1.03
CA VAL A 122 -3.59 -14.54 -1.72
C VAL A 122 -3.95 -13.06 -1.84
N ALA A 123 -5.18 -12.74 -2.25
CA ALA A 123 -5.63 -11.36 -2.39
C ALA A 123 -5.69 -10.63 -1.03
N ARG A 124 -6.12 -11.30 0.04
CA ARG A 124 -6.09 -10.73 1.41
C ARG A 124 -4.66 -10.50 1.90
N LEU A 125 -3.74 -11.41 1.61
CA LEU A 125 -2.33 -11.26 1.97
C LEU A 125 -1.72 -10.06 1.25
N GLU A 126 -1.95 -9.93 -0.06
CA GLU A 126 -1.52 -8.78 -0.86
C GLU A 126 -2.10 -7.47 -0.31
N PHE A 127 -3.40 -7.46 0.00
CA PHE A 127 -4.08 -6.29 0.57
C PHE A 127 -3.41 -5.85 1.88
N LYS A 128 -3.18 -6.77 2.83
CA LYS A 128 -2.57 -6.45 4.14
C LYS A 128 -1.12 -6.00 4.01
N ASN A 129 -0.34 -6.65 3.14
CA ASN A 129 1.04 -6.28 2.89
C ASN A 129 1.14 -4.87 2.31
N LEU A 130 0.32 -4.55 1.30
CA LEU A 130 0.30 -3.22 0.71
C LEU A 130 -0.25 -2.18 1.68
N LEU A 131 -1.29 -2.49 2.46
CA LEU A 131 -1.85 -1.59 3.46
C LEU A 131 -0.76 -1.14 4.44
N ALA A 132 0.06 -2.08 4.92
CA ALA A 132 1.18 -1.77 5.80
C ALA A 132 2.22 -0.88 5.09
N ALA A 133 2.61 -1.22 3.86
CA ALA A 133 3.60 -0.46 3.10
C ALA A 133 3.13 0.97 2.77
N THR A 134 1.88 1.13 2.34
CA THR A 134 1.31 2.41 1.91
C THR A 134 0.95 3.29 3.11
N SER A 135 0.68 2.71 4.28
CA SER A 135 0.49 3.47 5.53
C SER A 135 1.71 4.25 6.00
N ALA A 136 2.91 3.91 5.49
CA ALA A 136 4.14 4.65 5.76
C ALA A 136 4.45 5.74 4.71
N THR A 137 3.65 5.85 3.65
CA THR A 137 3.94 6.72 2.50
C THR A 137 2.85 7.77 2.30
N ALA A 138 3.25 9.03 2.19
CA ALA A 138 2.32 10.13 1.91
C ALA A 138 1.70 10.03 0.50
N PRO A 139 0.42 10.40 0.33
CA PRO A 139 -0.17 10.55 -1.00
C PRO A 139 0.52 11.71 -1.76
N ARG A 140 0.77 11.51 -3.06
CA ARG A 140 1.48 12.47 -3.92
C ARG A 140 0.79 13.83 -4.03
N GLU A 141 -0.53 13.86 -3.88
CA GLU A 141 -1.39 15.04 -3.97
C GLU A 141 -1.57 15.80 -2.65
N GLY A 142 -0.93 15.31 -1.57
CA GLY A 142 -1.09 15.84 -0.22
C GLY A 142 -2.35 15.32 0.48
N CYS A 143 -2.36 15.43 1.81
CA CYS A 143 -3.42 14.86 2.64
C CYS A 143 -4.76 15.57 2.49
N ASP A 144 -4.78 16.90 2.35
CA ASP A 144 -6.03 17.65 2.22
C ASP A 144 -6.80 17.29 0.95
N THR A 145 -6.09 17.27 -0.20
CA THR A 145 -6.66 16.85 -1.49
C THR A 145 -7.14 15.41 -1.43
N PHE A 146 -6.31 14.52 -0.88
CA PHE A 146 -6.63 13.11 -0.75
C PHE A 146 -7.88 12.87 0.12
N ALA A 147 -8.00 13.55 1.27
CA ALA A 147 -9.12 13.39 2.21
C ALA A 147 -10.48 13.66 1.54
N SER A 148 -10.56 14.72 0.73
CA SER A 148 -11.78 15.07 0.00
C SER A 148 -12.22 13.97 -0.96
N ARG A 149 -11.25 13.34 -1.65
CA ARG A 149 -11.50 12.24 -2.59
C ARG A 149 -11.81 10.94 -1.87
N PHE A 150 -11.06 10.62 -0.82
CA PHE A 150 -11.25 9.40 -0.03
C PHE A 150 -12.67 9.33 0.53
N SER A 151 -13.16 10.40 1.15
CA SER A 151 -14.52 10.43 1.71
C SER A 151 -15.61 10.18 0.65
N SER A 152 -15.42 10.68 -0.57
CA SER A 152 -16.33 10.43 -1.70
C SER A 152 -16.31 8.98 -2.14
N ILE A 153 -15.13 8.35 -2.18
CA ILE A 153 -14.97 6.93 -2.54
C ILE A 153 -15.52 6.03 -1.43
N ALA A 154 -15.21 6.33 -0.17
CA ALA A 154 -15.62 5.54 0.99
C ALA A 154 -17.15 5.47 1.14
N ARG A 155 -17.85 6.57 0.85
CA ARG A 155 -19.32 6.61 0.83
C ARG A 155 -19.94 5.91 -0.37
N ALA A 156 -19.22 5.80 -1.48
CA ALA A 156 -19.70 5.14 -2.69
C ALA A 156 -19.61 3.60 -2.61
N LEU A 157 -18.97 3.07 -1.58
CA LEU A 157 -18.92 1.63 -1.35
C LEU A 157 -20.29 1.10 -0.88
N PRO A 158 -20.86 0.10 -1.59
CA PRO A 158 -22.06 -0.58 -1.16
C PRO A 158 -21.85 -1.40 0.12
#